data_AF-A0A931WGV2-F1
#
_entry.id   AF-A0A931WGV2-F1
#
_cell.length_a   1.000
_cell.length_b   1.000
_cell.length_c   1.000
_cell.angle_alpha   90.00
_cell.angle_beta   90.00
_cell.angle_gamma   90.00
#
_symmetry.space_group_name_H-M   'P 1'
#
loop_
_entity.id
_entity.type
_entity.pdbx_description
1 polymer ?
#
loop_
_entity_poly.entity_id
_entity_poly.type
_entity_poly.pdbx_seq_one_letter_code
_entity_poly.pdbx_strand_id
1 'polypeptide(L)'
;MLSPLVFAHGFLGFKEIGKTAYFNNLDGHLKRRFPGRPVYFTQVDPGASIERRAGQIKAQIVQWLARPQLQPRQKALLIAHSMGGLDARFLISRLGGHEIIGALATIGSPHWGTPLADLAVKAKQHWPIVELEALIDARAWIHGERWLRDLVLPFEGGLAQMTPDAMERFNQETPQAGGVIYLAFAGAASPWAGGLMPPALQIPHHFISRYPHAKAGGPNDGLVAQASALGQGLGFDYAETVEADHFAQIGHSFSLIAQTVRAATRSGFDHLAFYDRIINELDRRNHD
;
A
#
# COMPACT_ATOMS: atom_id res chain seq x y z
N MET A 1 5.18 4.53 27.69
CA MET A 1 4.38 5.27 26.69
C MET A 1 4.24 4.39 25.46
N LEU A 2 3.07 4.42 24.79
CA LEU A 2 2.88 3.66 23.54
C LEU A 2 3.78 4.21 22.42
N SER A 3 4.29 3.32 21.59
CA SER A 3 5.12 3.67 20.42
C SER A 3 4.35 4.56 19.44
N PRO A 4 4.99 5.60 18.86
CA PRO A 4 4.35 6.47 17.87
C PRO A 4 3.95 5.66 16.63
N LEU A 5 2.79 5.99 16.06
CA LEU A 5 2.29 5.39 14.83
C LEU A 5 2.72 6.23 13.64
N VAL A 6 3.27 5.57 12.61
CA VAL A 6 3.65 6.21 11.35
C VAL A 6 2.94 5.51 10.20
N PHE A 7 2.31 6.28 9.32
CA PHE A 7 1.57 5.77 8.16
C PHE A 7 2.27 6.16 6.85
N ALA A 8 2.58 5.16 6.02
CA ALA A 8 3.23 5.33 4.73
C ALA A 8 2.29 4.98 3.57
N HIS A 9 2.04 5.95 2.68
CA HIS A 9 1.15 5.81 1.53
C HIS A 9 1.84 5.12 0.34
N GLY A 10 1.04 4.57 -0.59
CA GLY A 10 1.53 3.92 -1.80
C GLY A 10 1.89 4.86 -2.94
N PHE A 11 2.04 4.24 -4.12
CA PHE A 11 2.23 4.90 -5.41
C PHE A 11 1.00 5.80 -5.69
N LEU A 12 1.24 6.99 -6.24
CA LEU A 12 0.18 7.96 -6.56
C LEU A 12 -0.64 8.43 -5.37
N GLY A 13 -0.02 8.58 -4.20
CA GLY A 13 -0.60 9.26 -3.05
C GLY A 13 -1.21 10.59 -3.49
N PHE A 14 -2.54 10.59 -3.65
CA PHE A 14 -3.27 11.38 -4.64
C PHE A 14 -2.79 12.83 -4.74
N LYS A 15 -2.39 13.24 -5.96
CA LYS A 15 -1.89 14.59 -6.28
C LYS A 15 -2.88 15.73 -5.93
N GLU A 16 -4.13 15.38 -5.60
CA GLU A 16 -5.27 16.29 -5.37
C GLU A 16 -5.94 16.12 -3.99
N ILE A 17 -5.58 15.11 -3.18
CA ILE A 17 -6.28 14.86 -1.90
C ILE A 17 -5.23 14.90 -0.77
N GLY A 18 -5.30 15.92 0.09
CA GLY A 18 -4.26 16.26 1.07
C GLY A 18 -3.79 15.12 2.00
N LYS A 19 -2.72 15.39 2.78
CA LYS A 19 -1.93 14.42 3.59
C LYS A 19 -2.71 13.32 4.33
N THR A 20 -3.86 13.64 4.91
CA THR A 20 -4.70 12.72 5.71
C THR A 20 -5.76 12.00 4.90
N ALA A 21 -5.99 12.42 3.66
CA ALA A 21 -7.10 11.96 2.86
C ALA A 21 -6.78 10.68 2.06
N TYR A 22 -5.50 10.31 1.95
CA TYR A 22 -5.12 8.98 1.45
C TYR A 22 -5.71 7.88 2.34
N PHE A 23 -5.53 8.00 3.65
CA PHE A 23 -6.12 7.11 4.65
C PHE A 23 -7.44 7.70 5.15
N ASN A 24 -8.52 7.41 4.44
CA ASN A 24 -9.79 8.10 4.61
C ASN A 24 -10.29 8.08 6.06
N ASN A 25 -10.54 9.26 6.65
CA ASN A 25 -11.01 9.44 8.03
C ASN A 25 -10.14 8.80 9.13
N LEU A 26 -8.95 8.30 8.81
CA LEU A 26 -8.14 7.52 9.76
C LEU A 26 -7.55 8.40 10.87
N ASP A 27 -7.02 9.58 10.55
CA ASP A 27 -6.42 10.47 11.55
C ASP A 27 -7.40 10.84 12.67
N GLY A 28 -8.61 11.26 12.30
CA GLY A 28 -9.67 11.58 13.26
C GLY A 28 -10.12 10.38 14.09
N HIS A 29 -10.17 9.19 13.48
CA HIS A 29 -10.47 7.94 14.18
C HIS A 29 -9.40 7.58 15.21
N LEU A 30 -8.13 7.59 14.81
CA LEU A 30 -7.00 7.23 15.68
C LEU A 30 -6.85 8.19 16.87
N LYS A 31 -7.05 9.49 16.66
CA LYS A 31 -7.03 10.48 17.76
C LYS A 31 -8.09 10.21 18.82
N ARG A 32 -9.27 9.72 18.43
CA ARG A 32 -10.34 9.32 19.36
C ARG A 32 -10.03 7.98 20.02
N ARG A 33 -9.54 7.01 19.25
CA ARG A 33 -9.34 5.63 19.70
C ARG A 33 -8.11 5.45 20.58
N PHE A 34 -7.06 6.24 20.35
CA PHE A 34 -5.78 6.20 21.04
C PHE A 34 -5.36 7.60 21.52
N PRO A 35 -6.10 8.19 22.48
CA PRO A 35 -5.85 9.56 22.93
C PRO A 35 -4.43 9.70 23.50
N GLY A 36 -3.74 10.76 23.09
CA GLY A 36 -2.37 11.06 23.52
C GLY A 36 -1.27 10.24 22.82
N ARG A 37 -1.61 9.26 21.98
CA ARG A 37 -0.63 8.53 21.17
C ARG A 37 -0.20 9.39 19.97
N PRO A 38 1.11 9.61 19.74
CA PRO A 38 1.54 10.35 18.55
C PRO A 38 1.25 9.56 17.26
N VAL A 39 0.65 10.23 16.29
CA VAL A 39 0.28 9.69 14.98
C VAL A 39 0.83 10.59 13.89
N TYR A 40 1.53 10.00 12.92
CA TYR A 40 2.16 10.71 11.82
C TYR A 40 1.83 10.07 10.48
N PHE A 41 1.68 10.90 9.46
CA PHE A 41 1.46 10.48 8.07
C PHE A 41 2.62 11.02 7.23
N THR A 42 3.35 10.13 6.56
CA THR A 42 4.50 10.51 5.72
C THR A 42 4.03 11.20 4.46
N GLN A 43 4.84 12.11 3.95
CA GLN A 43 4.68 12.70 2.62
C GLN A 43 5.90 12.39 1.79
N VAL A 44 5.71 11.66 0.70
CA VAL A 44 6.78 11.31 -0.24
C VAL A 44 6.38 11.63 -1.67
N ASP A 45 7.37 11.64 -2.55
CA ASP A 45 7.12 11.83 -3.97
C ASP A 45 6.26 10.66 -4.51
N PRO A 46 5.06 10.93 -5.06
CA PRO A 46 4.08 9.90 -5.39
C PRO A 46 4.53 8.95 -6.51
N GLY A 47 5.49 9.35 -7.36
CA GLY A 47 5.96 8.56 -8.50
C GLY A 47 7.42 8.12 -8.43
N ALA A 48 8.19 8.64 -7.47
CA ALA A 48 9.62 8.38 -7.35
C ALA A 48 9.95 6.90 -7.05
N SER A 49 11.24 6.58 -7.16
CA SER A 49 11.76 5.25 -6.84
C SER A 49 11.60 4.88 -5.36
N ILE A 50 11.61 3.57 -5.07
CA ILE A 50 11.52 3.02 -3.70
C ILE A 50 12.60 3.62 -2.80
N GLU A 51 13.83 3.76 -3.30
CA GLU A 51 14.98 4.27 -2.54
C GLU A 51 14.80 5.74 -2.16
N ARG A 52 14.35 6.55 -3.12
CA ARG A 52 14.11 7.99 -2.91
C ARG A 52 12.99 8.20 -1.90
N ARG A 53 11.90 7.45 -2.03
CA ARG A 53 10.75 7.50 -1.11
C ARG A 53 11.13 7.01 0.28
N ALA A 54 11.85 5.90 0.40
CA ALA A 54 12.37 5.38 1.67
C ALA A 54 13.26 6.39 2.40
N GLY A 55 14.13 7.11 1.68
CA GLY A 55 14.93 8.19 2.24
C GLY A 55 14.09 9.36 2.79
N GLN A 56 13.04 9.76 2.05
CA GLN A 56 12.09 10.79 2.49
C GLN A 56 11.29 10.35 3.72
N ILE A 57 10.86 9.08 3.81
CA ILE A 57 10.21 8.51 5.00
C ILE A 57 11.19 8.56 6.18
N LYS A 58 12.43 8.10 6.00
CA LYS A 58 13.45 8.10 7.07
C LYS A 58 13.62 9.48 7.68
N ALA A 59 13.81 10.50 6.83
CA ALA A 59 14.07 11.87 7.28
C ALA A 59 12.92 12.40 8.16
N GLN A 60 11.67 12.12 7.77
CA GLN A 60 10.49 12.52 8.53
C GLN A 60 10.40 11.79 9.87
N ILE A 61 10.61 10.46 9.89
CA ILE A 61 10.54 9.68 11.12
C ILE A 61 11.62 10.12 12.11
N VAL A 62 12.86 10.33 11.65
CA VAL A 62 13.94 10.84 12.51
C VAL A 62 13.57 12.20 13.12
N GLN A 63 13.01 13.10 12.32
CA GLN A 63 12.57 14.41 12.81
C GLN A 63 11.44 14.29 13.85
N TRP A 64 10.50 13.37 13.67
CA TRP A 64 9.40 13.16 14.61
C TRP A 64 9.86 12.52 15.90
N LEU A 65 10.73 11.50 15.83
CA LEU A 65 11.28 10.80 16.99
C LEU A 65 12.20 11.68 17.85
N ALA A 66 12.80 12.72 17.26
CA ALA A 66 13.60 13.70 18.00
C ALA A 66 12.78 14.71 18.82
N ARG A 67 11.45 14.67 18.76
CA ARG A 67 10.61 15.65 19.46
C ARG A 67 10.59 15.41 20.98
N PRO A 68 10.61 16.46 21.82
CA PRO A 68 10.78 16.33 23.28
C PRO A 68 9.71 15.49 24.01
N GLN A 69 8.52 15.35 23.42
CA GLN A 69 7.44 14.55 23.99
C GLN A 69 7.62 13.03 23.84
N LEU A 70 8.64 12.56 23.10
CA LEU A 70 8.94 11.15 22.91
C LEU A 70 10.12 10.72 23.78
N GLN A 71 10.13 9.45 24.17
CA GLN A 71 11.23 8.91 24.97
C GLN A 71 12.49 8.71 24.11
N PRO A 72 13.69 8.94 24.67
CA PRO A 72 14.93 8.57 24.00
C PRO A 72 14.90 7.10 23.56
N ARG A 73 15.33 6.84 22.32
CA ARG A 73 15.37 5.49 21.69
C ARG A 73 14.00 4.83 21.48
N GLN A 74 12.90 5.56 21.61
CA GLN A 74 11.58 5.03 21.28
C GLN A 74 11.47 4.78 19.78
N LYS A 75 11.15 3.53 19.40
CA LYS A 75 10.94 3.16 18.00
C LYS A 75 9.49 3.37 17.58
N ALA A 76 9.26 3.71 16.32
CA ALA A 76 7.93 3.82 15.73
C ALA A 76 7.37 2.46 15.29
N LEU A 77 6.03 2.37 15.24
CA LEU A 77 5.32 1.32 14.53
C LEU A 77 4.91 1.87 13.18
N LEU A 78 5.37 1.24 12.10
CA LEU A 78 5.14 1.69 10.73
C LEU A 78 4.03 0.86 10.10
N ILE A 79 2.98 1.52 9.63
CA ILE A 79 1.87 0.92 8.90
C ILE A 79 1.90 1.45 7.48
N ALA A 80 2.10 0.56 6.51
CA ALA A 80 2.44 0.94 5.15
C ALA A 80 1.51 0.26 4.14
N HIS A 81 0.93 1.04 3.23
CA HIS A 81 0.01 0.54 2.22
C HIS A 81 0.65 0.49 0.84
N SER A 82 0.38 -0.58 0.06
CA SER A 82 0.80 -0.72 -1.32
C SER A 82 2.33 -0.52 -1.46
N MET A 83 2.79 0.34 -2.37
CA MET A 83 4.22 0.67 -2.53
C MET A 83 4.89 1.16 -1.23
N GLY A 84 4.15 1.77 -0.30
CA GLY A 84 4.68 2.21 0.98
C GLY A 84 5.32 1.07 1.79
N GLY A 85 4.83 -0.16 1.65
CA GLY A 85 5.43 -1.32 2.30
C GLY A 85 6.78 -1.72 1.71
N LEU A 86 7.00 -1.46 0.42
CA LEU A 86 8.32 -1.64 -0.22
C LEU A 86 9.28 -0.54 0.25
N ASP A 87 8.81 0.71 0.30
CA ASP A 87 9.57 1.84 0.85
C ASP A 87 10.02 1.55 2.29
N ALA A 88 9.10 1.01 3.10
CA ALA A 88 9.35 0.64 4.49
C ALA A 88 10.39 -0.48 4.62
N ARG A 89 10.28 -1.54 3.81
CA ARG A 89 11.26 -2.63 3.82
C ARG A 89 12.64 -2.14 3.41
N PHE A 90 12.73 -1.31 2.36
CA PHE A 90 13.98 -0.71 1.93
C PHE A 90 14.59 0.18 3.01
N LEU A 91 13.78 1.05 3.62
CA LEU A 91 14.17 1.88 4.76
C LEU A 91 14.81 1.04 5.87
N ILE A 92 14.11 -0.01 6.31
CA ILE A 92 14.52 -0.82 7.46
C ILE A 92 15.81 -1.59 7.17
N SER A 93 15.86 -2.26 6.02
CA SER A 93 16.94 -3.16 5.64
C SER A 93 18.18 -2.43 5.11
N ARG A 94 18.01 -1.40 4.29
CA ARG A 94 19.10 -0.75 3.54
C ARG A 94 19.52 0.60 4.10
N LEU A 95 18.61 1.30 4.76
CA LEU A 95 18.86 2.65 5.26
C LEU A 95 18.97 2.71 6.79
N GLY A 96 19.22 1.59 7.47
CA GLY A 96 19.36 1.56 8.93
C GLY A 96 18.06 1.86 9.69
N GLY A 97 16.90 1.73 9.04
CA GLY A 97 15.60 2.02 9.68
C GLY A 97 15.27 1.08 10.85
N HIS A 98 15.91 -0.09 10.94
CA HIS A 98 15.76 -1.02 12.07
C HIS A 98 16.11 -0.39 13.44
N GLU A 99 16.90 0.69 13.47
CA GLU A 99 17.20 1.42 14.70
C GLU A 99 16.01 2.25 15.21
N ILE A 100 15.12 2.68 14.31
CA ILE A 100 14.02 3.62 14.60
C ILE A 100 12.63 3.03 14.39
N ILE A 101 12.52 1.84 13.79
CA ILE A 101 11.28 1.10 13.57
C ILE A 101 11.30 -0.18 14.40
N GLY A 102 10.26 -0.39 15.22
CA GLY A 102 10.11 -1.59 16.06
C GLY A 102 9.26 -2.66 15.37
N ALA A 103 8.27 -2.24 14.59
CA ALA A 103 7.44 -3.14 13.81
C ALA A 103 6.95 -2.47 12.51
N LEU A 104 6.70 -3.30 11.50
CA LEU A 104 6.15 -2.94 10.21
C LEU A 104 4.91 -3.80 9.92
N ALA A 105 3.76 -3.16 9.70
CA ALA A 105 2.61 -3.78 9.05
C ALA A 105 2.51 -3.31 7.60
N THR A 106 2.48 -4.25 6.65
CA THR A 106 2.23 -3.95 5.24
C THR A 106 0.83 -4.37 4.83
N ILE A 107 0.14 -3.53 4.07
CA ILE A 107 -1.25 -3.73 3.63
C ILE A 107 -1.28 -3.66 2.10
N GLY A 108 -1.61 -4.77 1.43
CA GLY A 108 -1.71 -4.81 -0.03
C GLY A 108 -0.39 -4.51 -0.77
N SER A 109 0.77 -4.70 -0.12
CA SER A 109 2.07 -4.33 -0.70
C SER A 109 2.56 -5.37 -1.72
N PRO A 110 2.96 -4.99 -2.95
CA PRO A 110 3.36 -5.95 -3.97
C PRO A 110 4.77 -6.51 -3.72
N HIS A 111 4.98 -7.29 -2.65
CA HIS A 111 6.30 -7.83 -2.26
C HIS A 111 6.90 -8.77 -3.30
N TRP A 112 6.07 -9.42 -4.12
CA TRP A 112 6.48 -10.21 -5.30
C TRP A 112 6.09 -9.53 -6.61
N GLY A 113 5.88 -8.21 -6.56
CA GLY A 113 5.46 -7.40 -7.68
C GLY A 113 3.97 -7.52 -7.99
N THR A 114 3.56 -6.81 -9.04
CA THR A 114 2.25 -6.92 -9.67
C THR A 114 2.40 -7.17 -11.17
N PRO A 115 1.64 -8.10 -11.76
CA PRO A 115 1.59 -8.32 -13.20
C PRO A 115 1.28 -7.04 -14.00
N LEU A 116 0.57 -6.08 -13.39
CA LEU A 116 0.21 -4.82 -14.04
C LEU A 116 1.45 -3.95 -14.34
N ALA A 117 2.47 -4.01 -13.49
CA ALA A 117 3.72 -3.32 -13.72
C ALA A 117 4.48 -3.92 -14.92
N ASP A 118 4.51 -5.24 -15.02
CA ASP A 118 5.10 -5.95 -16.17
C ASP A 118 4.38 -5.59 -17.48
N LEU A 119 3.04 -5.57 -17.45
CA LEU A 119 2.23 -5.12 -18.58
C LEU A 119 2.54 -3.67 -18.98
N ALA A 120 2.66 -2.76 -18.01
CA ALA A 120 2.97 -1.36 -18.26
C ALA A 120 4.38 -1.18 -18.85
N VAL A 121 5.38 -1.92 -18.37
CA VAL A 121 6.73 -1.91 -18.92
C VAL A 121 6.76 -2.43 -20.36
N LYS A 122 6.08 -3.55 -20.64
CA LYS A 122 5.98 -4.13 -21.99
C LYS A 122 5.25 -3.21 -22.96
N ALA A 123 4.15 -2.58 -22.53
CA ALA A 123 3.42 -1.62 -23.36
C ALA A 123 4.30 -0.45 -23.80
N LYS A 124 5.14 0.08 -22.90
CA LYS A 124 6.10 1.17 -23.20
C LYS A 124 7.18 0.77 -24.21
N GLN A 125 7.57 -0.50 -24.24
CA GLN A 125 8.57 -1.00 -25.19
C GLN A 125 8.00 -1.13 -26.61
N HIS A 126 6.69 -1.36 -26.75
CA HIS A 126 6.04 -1.64 -28.03
C HIS A 126 5.24 -0.47 -28.60
N TRP A 127 4.87 0.51 -27.78
CA TRP A 127 4.02 1.63 -28.18
C TRP A 127 4.67 2.95 -27.75
N PRO A 128 4.96 3.89 -28.69
CA PRO A 128 5.44 5.22 -28.34
C PRO A 128 4.48 5.88 -27.34
N ILE A 129 5.03 6.50 -26.29
CA ILE A 129 4.25 7.09 -25.17
C ILE A 129 3.13 8.01 -25.68
N VAL A 130 3.39 8.77 -26.74
CA VAL A 130 2.45 9.71 -27.37
C VAL A 130 1.20 9.01 -27.89
N GLU A 131 1.33 7.82 -28.47
CA GLU A 131 0.19 7.09 -29.01
C GLU A 131 -0.59 6.38 -27.88
N LEU A 132 0.06 6.06 -26.76
CA LEU A 132 -0.59 5.48 -25.58
C LEU A 132 -1.38 6.55 -24.82
N GLU A 133 -0.80 7.75 -24.70
CA GLU A 133 -1.46 8.95 -24.19
C GLU A 133 -2.71 9.25 -25.02
N ALA A 134 -2.62 9.29 -26.34
CA ALA A 134 -3.78 9.56 -27.21
C ALA A 134 -4.93 8.54 -27.04
N LEU A 135 -4.61 7.26 -26.86
CA LEU A 135 -5.60 6.20 -26.63
C LEU A 135 -6.24 6.30 -25.24
N ILE A 136 -5.44 6.60 -24.21
CA ILE A 136 -5.91 6.83 -22.85
C ILE A 136 -6.76 8.10 -22.81
N ASP A 137 -6.41 9.13 -23.57
CA ASP A 137 -7.14 10.39 -23.68
C ASP A 137 -8.50 10.19 -24.32
N ALA A 138 -8.54 9.42 -25.41
CA ALA A 138 -9.79 9.04 -26.05
C ALA A 138 -10.69 8.26 -25.09
N ARG A 139 -10.15 7.29 -24.35
CA ARG A 139 -10.92 6.53 -23.34
C ARG A 139 -11.35 7.39 -22.15
N ALA A 140 -10.48 8.23 -21.62
CA ALA A 140 -10.76 9.12 -20.50
C ALA A 140 -11.81 10.17 -20.87
N TRP A 141 -11.81 10.64 -22.12
CA TRP A 141 -12.82 11.57 -22.65
C TRP A 141 -14.20 10.90 -22.81
N ILE A 142 -14.23 9.63 -23.24
CA ILE A 142 -15.48 8.88 -23.43
C ILE A 142 -16.07 8.40 -22.09
N HIS A 143 -15.23 7.99 -21.13
CA HIS A 143 -15.68 7.33 -19.90
C HIS A 143 -15.53 8.16 -18.62
N GLY A 144 -14.97 9.37 -18.69
CA GLY A 144 -14.73 10.22 -17.52
C GLY A 144 -13.58 9.73 -16.62
N GLU A 145 -12.71 8.86 -17.14
CA GLU A 145 -11.70 8.10 -16.40
C GLU A 145 -10.34 8.80 -16.37
N ARG A 146 -10.31 10.10 -16.03
CA ARG A 146 -9.06 10.90 -15.94
C ARG A 146 -7.97 10.26 -15.06
N TRP A 147 -8.35 9.44 -14.08
CA TRP A 147 -7.46 8.70 -13.19
C TRP A 147 -6.71 7.53 -13.88
N LEU A 148 -7.16 7.03 -15.04
CA LEU A 148 -6.38 6.05 -15.84
C LEU A 148 -5.09 6.67 -16.37
N ARG A 149 -5.09 7.96 -16.68
CA ARG A 149 -3.86 8.70 -16.96
C ARG A 149 -2.92 8.63 -15.76
N ASP A 150 -3.44 8.86 -14.57
CA ASP A 150 -2.63 8.82 -13.35
C ASP A 150 -2.12 7.41 -13.04
N LEU A 151 -2.76 6.33 -13.48
CA LEU A 151 -2.21 4.96 -13.32
C LEU A 151 -1.19 4.58 -14.39
N VAL A 152 -1.34 5.06 -15.62
CA VAL A 152 -0.57 4.60 -16.78
C VAL A 152 0.59 5.56 -17.15
N LEU A 153 0.45 6.86 -16.84
CA LEU A 153 1.36 7.94 -17.25
C LEU A 153 2.33 8.51 -16.19
N PRO A 154 2.42 8.09 -14.91
CA PRO A 154 3.52 8.52 -14.06
C PRO A 154 4.77 7.71 -14.42
N PHE A 155 5.61 8.29 -15.25
CA PHE A 155 6.93 7.80 -15.58
C PHE A 155 7.97 8.43 -14.64
N GLU A 156 8.05 7.91 -13.42
CA GLU A 156 9.32 7.79 -12.70
C GLU A 156 9.47 6.33 -12.24
N GLY A 157 10.71 5.92 -11.95
CA GLY A 157 11.13 4.50 -11.86
C GLY A 157 10.36 3.58 -10.91
N GLY A 158 9.50 4.10 -10.03
CA GLY A 158 8.75 3.33 -9.05
C GLY A 158 7.88 2.21 -9.64
N LEU A 159 7.16 2.45 -10.75
CA LEU A 159 6.33 1.40 -11.36
C LEU A 159 7.18 0.26 -11.97
N ALA A 160 8.30 0.59 -12.61
CA ALA A 160 9.21 -0.40 -13.18
C ALA A 160 9.90 -1.24 -12.10
N GLN A 161 10.06 -0.69 -10.89
CA GLN A 161 10.57 -1.44 -9.74
C GLN A 161 9.55 -2.45 -9.19
N MET A 162 8.26 -2.33 -9.50
CA MET A 162 7.21 -3.21 -8.98
C MET A 162 6.84 -4.39 -9.91
N THR A 163 7.66 -4.69 -10.93
CA THR A 163 7.50 -5.93 -11.71
C THR A 163 7.88 -7.15 -10.87
N PRO A 164 7.34 -8.35 -11.16
CA PRO A 164 7.73 -9.57 -10.45
C PRO A 164 9.25 -9.81 -10.45
N ASP A 165 9.91 -9.66 -11.62
CA ASP A 165 11.36 -9.83 -11.76
C ASP A 165 12.16 -8.80 -10.96
N ALA A 166 11.73 -7.54 -10.93
CA ALA A 166 12.38 -6.51 -10.13
C ALA A 166 12.22 -6.77 -8.63
N MET A 167 11.04 -7.25 -8.21
CA MET A 167 10.76 -7.57 -6.83
C MET A 167 11.46 -8.83 -6.34
N GLU A 168 11.76 -9.79 -7.21
CA GLU A 168 12.64 -10.92 -6.86
C GLU A 168 14.04 -10.45 -6.47
N ARG A 169 14.65 -9.55 -7.27
CA ARG A 169 15.96 -8.94 -6.94
C ARG A 169 15.86 -8.09 -5.67
N PHE A 170 14.82 -7.26 -5.56
CA PHE A 170 14.58 -6.47 -4.36
C PHE A 170 14.53 -7.33 -3.10
N ASN A 171 13.86 -8.48 -3.14
CA ASN A 171 13.73 -9.38 -1.99
C ASN A 171 15.07 -10.02 -1.60
N GLN A 172 15.96 -10.29 -2.55
CA GLN A 172 17.31 -10.77 -2.28
C GLN A 172 18.17 -9.69 -1.61
N GLU A 173 18.02 -8.44 -2.04
CA GLU A 173 18.82 -7.31 -1.56
C GLU A 173 18.29 -6.68 -0.26
N THR A 174 17.00 -6.90 0.03
CA THR A 174 16.23 -6.28 1.13
C THR A 174 15.66 -7.34 2.08
N PRO A 175 16.52 -8.12 2.75
CA PRO A 175 16.08 -9.09 3.76
C PRO A 175 15.44 -8.37 4.96
N GLN A 176 14.56 -9.06 5.66
CA GLN A 176 14.01 -8.55 6.91
C GLN A 176 15.12 -8.37 7.95
N ALA A 177 15.20 -7.19 8.54
CA ALA A 177 16.18 -6.88 9.58
C ALA A 177 15.74 -7.48 10.92
N GLY A 178 16.69 -8.10 11.65
CA GLY A 178 16.44 -8.60 13.00
C GLY A 178 16.09 -7.49 13.99
N GLY A 179 15.31 -7.83 15.02
CA GLY A 179 14.83 -6.86 16.01
C GLY A 179 13.73 -5.91 15.50
N VAL A 180 13.11 -6.27 14.37
CA VAL A 180 11.91 -5.63 13.82
C VAL A 180 10.88 -6.72 13.55
N ILE A 181 9.62 -6.45 13.88
CA ILE A 181 8.51 -7.39 13.66
C ILE A 181 7.80 -7.03 12.35
N TYR A 182 7.44 -8.03 11.54
CA TYR A 182 6.84 -7.86 10.23
C TYR A 182 5.47 -8.55 10.14
N LEU A 183 4.43 -7.75 9.89
CA LEU A 183 3.06 -8.23 9.64
C LEU A 183 2.70 -7.94 8.18
N ALA A 184 2.01 -8.87 7.53
CA ALA A 184 1.47 -8.70 6.18
C ALA A 184 -0.04 -8.91 6.16
N PHE A 185 -0.74 -7.99 5.49
CA PHE A 185 -2.17 -8.05 5.27
C PHE A 185 -2.44 -7.98 3.77
N ALA A 186 -3.24 -8.91 3.27
CA ALA A 186 -3.65 -8.95 1.86
C ALA A 186 -5.15 -8.74 1.72
N GLY A 187 -5.56 -7.93 0.76
CA GLY A 187 -6.92 -7.96 0.25
C GLY A 187 -7.10 -9.11 -0.73
N ALA A 188 -8.24 -9.81 -0.63
CA ALA A 188 -8.74 -10.66 -1.69
C ALA A 188 -10.25 -10.45 -1.80
N ALA A 189 -10.68 -9.74 -2.84
CA ALA A 189 -12.09 -9.46 -3.07
C ALA A 189 -12.60 -10.29 -4.25
N SER A 190 -13.80 -10.87 -4.11
CA SER A 190 -14.51 -11.46 -5.23
C SER A 190 -15.30 -10.36 -5.96
N PRO A 191 -15.22 -10.25 -7.30
CA PRO A 191 -16.07 -9.32 -8.06
C PRO A 191 -17.57 -9.58 -7.89
N TRP A 192 -17.94 -10.77 -7.39
CA TRP A 192 -19.31 -11.29 -7.38
C TRP A 192 -19.91 -11.47 -5.99
N ALA A 193 -19.13 -11.31 -4.91
CA ALA A 193 -19.61 -11.45 -3.54
C ALA A 193 -19.64 -10.09 -2.84
N GLY A 194 -20.83 -9.66 -2.40
CA GLY A 194 -21.06 -8.75 -1.26
C GLY A 194 -20.50 -7.31 -1.29
N GLY A 195 -19.61 -6.95 -2.20
CA GLY A 195 -18.98 -5.63 -2.25
C GLY A 195 -18.44 -5.37 -3.64
N LEU A 196 -19.22 -4.62 -4.43
CA LEU A 196 -18.94 -4.27 -5.83
C LEU A 196 -17.53 -3.67 -5.98
N MET A 197 -16.53 -4.50 -6.25
CA MET A 197 -15.21 -4.05 -6.67
C MET A 197 -15.43 -3.06 -7.81
N PRO A 198 -14.88 -1.82 -7.70
CA PRO A 198 -15.18 -0.78 -8.67
C PRO A 198 -14.79 -1.26 -10.08
N PRO A 199 -15.55 -0.89 -11.13
CA PRO A 199 -15.27 -1.32 -12.51
C PRO A 199 -13.80 -1.15 -12.92
N ALA A 200 -13.19 -0.07 -12.45
CA ALA A 200 -11.76 0.24 -12.53
C ALA A 200 -10.81 -0.92 -12.17
N LEU A 201 -11.17 -1.73 -11.17
CA LEU A 201 -10.36 -2.82 -10.64
C LEU A 201 -10.76 -4.19 -11.19
N GLN A 202 -11.88 -4.32 -11.89
CA GLN A 202 -12.37 -5.62 -12.36
C GLN A 202 -11.51 -6.20 -13.49
N ILE A 203 -11.09 -5.37 -14.46
CA ILE A 203 -10.21 -5.79 -15.55
C ILE A 203 -8.82 -6.18 -15.00
N PRO A 204 -8.13 -5.31 -14.23
CA PRO A 204 -6.91 -5.67 -13.52
C PRO A 204 -7.03 -6.96 -12.68
N HIS A 205 -8.12 -7.10 -11.92
CA HIS A 205 -8.37 -8.29 -11.11
C HIS A 205 -8.41 -9.56 -11.97
N HIS A 206 -9.16 -9.54 -13.06
CA HIS A 206 -9.29 -10.70 -13.95
C HIS A 206 -7.95 -11.10 -14.58
N PHE A 207 -7.13 -10.12 -14.94
CA PHE A 207 -5.79 -10.32 -15.49
C PHE A 207 -4.86 -10.97 -14.46
N ILE A 208 -4.78 -10.42 -13.24
CA ILE A 208 -3.96 -10.98 -12.15
C ILE A 208 -4.41 -12.39 -11.79
N SER A 209 -5.73 -12.64 -11.71
CA SER A 209 -6.29 -13.95 -11.39
C SER A 209 -5.85 -15.07 -12.35
N ARG A 210 -5.46 -14.74 -13.58
CA ARG A 210 -5.01 -15.70 -14.61
C ARG A 210 -3.51 -15.63 -14.89
N TYR A 211 -2.80 -14.72 -14.24
CA TYR A 211 -1.38 -14.53 -14.50
C TYR A 211 -0.58 -15.77 -14.03
N PRO A 212 0.23 -16.40 -14.89
CA PRO A 212 0.87 -17.68 -14.60
C PRO A 212 2.12 -17.51 -13.74
N HIS A 213 1.97 -16.94 -12.52
CA HIS A 213 3.06 -16.75 -11.57
C HIS A 213 2.59 -17.11 -10.15
N ALA A 214 3.27 -18.06 -9.51
CA ALA A 214 2.84 -18.63 -8.24
C ALA A 214 2.69 -17.60 -7.10
N LYS A 215 3.48 -16.51 -7.13
CA LYS A 215 3.47 -15.47 -6.09
C LYS A 215 2.87 -14.14 -6.53
N ALA A 216 2.48 -14.00 -7.80
CA ALA A 216 2.01 -12.73 -8.36
C ALA A 216 0.70 -12.87 -9.17
N GLY A 217 0.17 -14.07 -9.32
CA GLY A 217 -1.16 -14.33 -9.87
C GLY A 217 -2.13 -14.91 -8.83
N GLY A 218 -3.36 -15.19 -9.26
CA GLY A 218 -4.40 -15.79 -8.42
C GLY A 218 -5.29 -14.77 -7.69
N PRO A 219 -5.91 -15.14 -6.54
CA PRO A 219 -6.75 -14.24 -5.77
C PRO A 219 -6.05 -12.91 -5.51
N ASN A 220 -6.76 -11.79 -5.61
CA ASN A 220 -6.16 -10.47 -5.57
C ASN A 220 -7.18 -9.39 -5.17
N ASP A 221 -6.67 -8.21 -4.81
CA ASP A 221 -7.46 -7.05 -4.40
C ASP A 221 -7.80 -6.08 -5.55
N GLY A 222 -7.57 -6.50 -6.79
CA GLY A 222 -7.69 -5.67 -7.98
C GLY A 222 -6.37 -5.10 -8.49
N LEU A 223 -5.34 -4.96 -7.66
CA LEU A 223 -4.03 -4.44 -8.11
C LEU A 223 -2.85 -5.34 -7.72
N VAL A 224 -2.97 -6.09 -6.63
CA VAL A 224 -1.90 -6.92 -6.08
C VAL A 224 -2.45 -8.30 -5.73
N ALA A 225 -1.73 -9.33 -6.20
CA ALA A 225 -2.06 -10.71 -5.84
C ALA A 225 -1.90 -10.95 -4.34
N GLN A 226 -2.80 -11.75 -3.77
CA GLN A 226 -2.80 -12.13 -2.35
C GLN A 226 -1.46 -12.69 -1.91
N ALA A 227 -0.89 -13.66 -2.66
CA ALA A 227 0.41 -14.25 -2.36
C ALA A 227 1.56 -13.21 -2.38
N SER A 228 1.46 -12.21 -3.26
CA SER A 228 2.40 -11.08 -3.33
C SER A 228 2.27 -10.21 -2.09
N ALA A 229 1.03 -9.85 -1.72
CA ALA A 229 0.72 -9.02 -0.55
C ALA A 229 1.09 -9.68 0.79
N LEU A 230 0.92 -11.00 0.92
CA LEU A 230 1.32 -11.76 2.11
C LEU A 230 2.84 -11.99 2.19
N GLY A 231 3.60 -11.59 1.16
CA GLY A 231 5.05 -11.79 1.12
C GLY A 231 5.42 -13.28 1.22
N GLN A 232 4.71 -14.15 0.50
CA GLN A 232 4.84 -15.60 0.65
C GLN A 232 6.32 -16.05 0.51
N GLY A 233 6.84 -16.64 1.59
CA GLY A 233 8.24 -17.10 1.67
C GLY A 233 9.26 -16.03 2.03
N LEU A 234 8.85 -14.83 2.48
CA LEU A 234 9.74 -13.76 2.94
C LEU A 234 9.92 -13.69 4.47
N GLY A 235 9.26 -14.57 5.22
CA GLY A 235 9.46 -14.69 6.67
C GLY A 235 8.66 -13.72 7.55
N PHE A 236 7.54 -13.17 7.08
CA PHE A 236 6.65 -12.35 7.92
C PHE A 236 6.17 -13.12 9.17
N ASP A 237 6.20 -12.45 10.33
CA ASP A 237 5.81 -13.00 11.64
C ASP A 237 4.30 -13.23 11.78
N TYR A 238 3.53 -12.56 10.92
CA TYR A 238 2.08 -12.67 10.84
C TYR A 238 1.61 -12.35 9.43
N ALA A 239 0.61 -13.09 8.95
CA ALA A 239 0.03 -12.91 7.64
C ALA A 239 -1.49 -13.16 7.70
N GLU A 240 -2.29 -12.21 7.23
CA GLU A 240 -3.76 -12.31 7.23
C GLU A 240 -4.34 -11.85 5.90
N THR A 241 -5.39 -12.53 5.43
CA THR A 241 -6.19 -12.06 4.29
C THR A 241 -7.50 -11.48 4.78
N VAL A 242 -7.89 -10.35 4.21
CA VAL A 242 -9.19 -9.71 4.42
C VAL A 242 -9.97 -9.61 3.11
N GLU A 243 -11.30 -9.66 3.21
CA GLU A 243 -12.19 -9.45 2.08
C GLU A 243 -12.31 -7.94 1.77
N ALA A 244 -11.34 -7.43 1.01
CA ALA A 244 -11.27 -6.02 0.63
C ALA A 244 -10.55 -5.86 -0.73
N ASP A 245 -11.03 -4.94 -1.55
CA ASP A 245 -10.28 -4.46 -2.72
C ASP A 245 -9.18 -3.46 -2.28
N HIS A 246 -8.30 -3.09 -3.21
CA HIS A 246 -7.13 -2.26 -2.93
C HIS A 246 -7.48 -0.86 -2.39
N PHE A 247 -8.63 -0.30 -2.79
CA PHE A 247 -9.06 1.01 -2.32
C PHE A 247 -9.84 0.92 -1.00
N ALA A 248 -10.63 -0.14 -0.82
CA ALA A 248 -11.35 -0.39 0.42
C ALA A 248 -10.40 -0.52 1.62
N GLN A 249 -9.20 -1.07 1.43
CA GLN A 249 -8.15 -1.17 2.45
C GLN A 249 -7.76 0.18 3.08
N ILE A 250 -7.93 1.29 2.34
CA ILE A 250 -7.65 2.67 2.80
C ILE A 250 -8.91 3.52 2.96
N GLY A 251 -10.09 2.88 2.95
CA GLY A 251 -11.38 3.53 3.17
C GLY A 251 -11.95 4.28 1.97
N HIS A 252 -11.45 4.00 0.76
CA HIS A 252 -11.95 4.57 -0.48
C HIS A 252 -12.82 3.57 -1.24
N SER A 253 -13.84 4.07 -1.93
CA SER A 253 -14.71 3.28 -2.80
C SER A 253 -15.11 4.13 -3.99
N PHE A 254 -14.48 3.94 -5.15
CA PHE A 254 -14.70 4.77 -6.34
C PHE A 254 -15.92 4.34 -7.20
N SER A 255 -16.85 3.55 -6.65
CA SER A 255 -18.12 3.22 -7.30
C SER A 255 -19.26 4.00 -6.65
N LEU A 256 -19.93 4.88 -7.40
CA LEU A 256 -21.13 5.62 -6.97
C LEU A 256 -22.23 4.65 -6.50
N ILE A 257 -22.44 3.55 -7.24
CA ILE A 257 -23.40 2.50 -6.89
C ILE A 257 -22.97 1.80 -5.59
N ALA A 258 -21.68 1.48 -5.44
CA ALA A 258 -21.18 0.87 -4.21
C ALA A 258 -21.28 1.83 -3.02
N GLN A 259 -21.06 3.13 -3.20
CA GLN A 259 -21.25 4.13 -2.15
C GLN A 259 -22.70 4.19 -1.70
N THR A 260 -23.66 4.23 -2.64
CA THR A 260 -25.10 4.23 -2.33
C THR A 260 -25.54 2.92 -1.66
N VAL A 261 -25.08 1.77 -2.16
CA VAL A 261 -25.41 0.45 -1.58
C VAL A 261 -24.77 0.27 -0.21
N ARG A 262 -23.50 0.64 -0.01
CA ARG A 262 -22.82 0.60 1.31
C ARG A 262 -23.54 1.49 2.31
N ALA A 263 -23.91 2.71 1.92
CA ALA A 263 -24.66 3.63 2.77
C ALA A 263 -26.03 3.07 3.17
N ALA A 264 -26.71 2.37 2.25
CA ALA A 264 -28.04 1.79 2.47
C ALA A 264 -28.02 0.49 3.30
N THR A 265 -26.95 -0.31 3.22
CA THR A 265 -26.91 -1.67 3.79
C THR A 265 -25.99 -1.82 5.00
N ARG A 266 -25.12 -0.83 5.28
CA ARG A 266 -23.95 -0.99 6.18
C ARG A 266 -23.07 -2.21 5.83
N SER A 267 -23.19 -2.74 4.62
CA SER A 267 -22.30 -3.78 4.11
C SER A 267 -21.02 -3.14 3.58
N GLY A 268 -19.91 -3.89 3.60
CA GLY A 268 -18.61 -3.45 3.11
C GLY A 268 -17.50 -3.57 4.15
N PHE A 269 -16.26 -3.58 3.67
CA PHE A 269 -15.08 -3.63 4.52
C PHE A 269 -14.99 -2.39 5.41
N ASP A 270 -15.00 -2.60 6.73
CA ASP A 270 -14.76 -1.56 7.75
C ASP A 270 -13.25 -1.35 7.93
N HIS A 271 -12.72 -0.38 7.19
CA HIS A 271 -11.29 -0.09 7.19
C HIS A 271 -10.82 0.49 8.53
N LEU A 272 -11.66 1.21 9.27
CA LEU A 272 -11.28 1.79 10.56
C LEU A 272 -11.13 0.70 11.63
N ALA A 273 -12.09 -0.22 11.70
CA ALA A 273 -11.97 -1.39 12.58
C ALA A 273 -10.77 -2.27 12.17
N PHE A 274 -10.46 -2.37 10.89
CA PHE A 274 -9.27 -3.05 10.40
C PHE A 274 -7.96 -2.40 10.89
N TYR A 275 -7.83 -1.07 10.82
CA TYR A 275 -6.67 -0.38 11.38
C TYR A 275 -6.54 -0.56 12.90
N ASP A 276 -7.65 -0.59 13.63
CA ASP A 276 -7.63 -0.91 15.07
C ASP A 276 -7.05 -2.30 15.31
N ARG A 277 -7.45 -3.31 14.52
CA ARG A 277 -6.89 -4.67 14.62
C ARG A 277 -5.39 -4.70 14.32
N ILE A 278 -4.94 -4.04 13.26
CA ILE A 278 -3.51 -3.96 12.90
C ILE A 278 -2.70 -3.37 14.06
N ILE A 279 -3.15 -2.24 14.62
CA ILE A 279 -2.45 -1.55 15.71
C ILE A 279 -2.39 -2.43 16.96
N ASN A 280 -3.49 -3.08 17.32
CA ASN A 280 -3.51 -3.99 18.47
C ASN A 280 -2.55 -5.18 18.28
N GLU A 281 -2.46 -5.73 17.08
CA GLU A 281 -1.55 -6.84 16.78
C GLU A 281 -0.08 -6.40 16.79
N LEU A 282 0.22 -5.19 16.28
CA LEU A 282 1.55 -4.59 16.39
C LEU A 282 1.96 -4.34 17.84
N ASP A 283 1.05 -3.76 18.64
CA ASP A 283 1.32 -3.50 20.06
C ASP A 283 1.56 -4.81 20.80
N ARG A 284 0.69 -5.82 20.59
CA ARG A 284 0.82 -7.14 21.23
C ARG A 284 2.20 -7.75 20.99
N ARG A 285 2.65 -7.78 19.74
CA ARG A 285 3.92 -8.42 19.37
C ARG A 285 5.14 -7.59 19.73
N ASN A 286 5.05 -6.26 19.69
CA ASN A 286 6.18 -5.39 20.01
C ASN A 286 6.48 -5.36 21.53
N HIS A 287 5.63 -5.95 22.35
CA HIS A 287 5.84 -6.13 23.79
C HIS A 287 6.34 -7.54 24.18
N ASP A 288 6.31 -8.51 23.25
CA ASP A 288 6.82 -9.88 23.41
C ASP A 288 8.30 -9.97 22.99
#